data_AF-A0A6V7XEF7-F1
#
_entry.id   AF-A0A6V7XEF7-F1
#
_cell.length_a   1.000
_cell.length_b   1.000
_cell.length_c   1.000
_cell.angle_alpha   90.00
_cell.angle_beta   90.00
_cell.angle_gamma   90.00
#
_symmetry.space_group_name_H-M   'P 1'
#
loop_
_entity.id
_entity.type
_entity.pdbx_description
1 polymer ?
#
loop_
_entity_poly.entity_id
_entity_poly.type
_entity_poly.pdbx_seq_one_letter_code
_entity_poly.pdbx_strand_id
1 'polypeptide(L)'
;MGVSALTQHQDKKKHKEIEEEKMKNETMKSFVRNKSVLGTIDMQVAAAEGTWAYHVAKHHQSFASTDCASSLFKVLFPASDVAKKYGCAQDKTAAIIKGVNSIVAKRDFNY
;
A
#
# COMPACT_ATOMS: atom_id res chain seq x y z
N MET A 1 29.09 19.29 -4.67
CA MET A 1 28.22 19.53 -5.85
C MET A 1 27.08 18.49 -5.97
N GLY A 2 26.41 18.12 -4.86
CA GLY A 2 25.35 17.09 -4.88
C GLY A 2 23.99 17.59 -4.42
N VAL A 3 23.96 18.34 -3.31
CA VAL A 3 22.71 18.81 -2.68
C VAL A 3 21.94 19.78 -3.57
N SER A 4 22.65 20.69 -4.24
CA SER A 4 22.03 21.70 -5.13
C SER A 4 21.31 21.09 -6.33
N ALA A 5 21.76 19.92 -6.81
CA ALA A 5 21.10 19.19 -7.90
C ALA A 5 19.85 18.45 -7.43
N LEU A 6 19.84 17.95 -6.18
CA LEU A 6 18.67 17.36 -5.53
C LEU A 6 17.57 18.39 -5.29
N THR A 7 17.93 19.58 -4.77
CA THR A 7 16.96 20.67 -4.55
C THR A 7 16.36 21.14 -5.88
N GLN A 8 17.20 21.36 -6.90
CA GLN A 8 16.72 21.73 -8.24
C GLN A 8 15.88 20.64 -8.93
N HIS A 9 15.99 19.37 -8.54
CA HIS A 9 15.12 18.32 -9.05
C HIS A 9 13.72 18.40 -8.42
N GLN A 10 13.63 18.71 -7.11
CA GLN A 10 12.37 18.89 -6.39
C GLN A 10 11.57 20.09 -6.92
N ASP A 11 12.25 21.18 -7.27
CA ASP A 11 11.61 22.43 -7.73
C ASP A 11 11.25 22.44 -9.24
N LYS A 12 11.56 21.38 -10.00
CA LYS A 12 11.24 21.34 -11.44
C LYS A 12 9.75 21.11 -11.68
N LYS A 13 9.19 21.87 -12.63
CA LYS A 13 7.80 21.78 -13.12
C LYS A 13 7.31 20.34 -13.37
N LYS A 14 8.20 19.44 -13.81
CA LYS A 14 7.90 18.02 -13.99
C LYS A 14 7.53 17.29 -12.70
N HIS A 15 8.16 17.58 -11.56
CA HIS A 15 7.82 16.96 -10.27
C HIS A 15 6.44 17.42 -9.81
N LYS A 16 6.16 18.72 -9.97
CA LYS A 16 4.88 19.35 -9.65
C LYS A 16 3.73 18.85 -10.54
N GLU A 17 3.94 18.71 -11.84
CA GLU A 17 2.95 18.12 -12.76
C GLU A 17 2.63 16.66 -12.42
N ILE A 18 3.65 15.85 -12.11
CA ILE A 18 3.47 14.45 -11.69
C ILE A 18 2.78 14.35 -10.32
N GLU A 19 3.04 15.28 -9.40
CA GLU A 19 2.32 15.38 -8.11
C GLU A 19 0.86 15.78 -8.30
N GLU A 20 0.60 16.77 -9.16
CA GLU A 20 -0.75 17.23 -9.49
C GLU A 20 -1.56 16.14 -10.21
N GLU A 21 -0.95 15.35 -11.08
CA GLU A 21 -1.57 14.17 -11.69
C GLU A 21 -1.79 13.03 -10.70
N LYS A 22 -0.85 12.80 -9.76
CA LYS A 22 -1.03 11.82 -8.68
C LYS A 22 -2.13 12.20 -7.69
N MET A 23 -2.33 13.49 -7.41
CA MET A 23 -3.44 13.96 -6.58
C MET A 23 -4.80 13.83 -7.26
N LYS A 24 -4.85 13.94 -8.60
CA LYS A 24 -6.08 13.76 -9.39
C LYS A 24 -6.50 12.28 -9.53
N ASN A 25 -5.57 11.35 -9.32
CA ASN A 25 -5.90 9.94 -9.30
C ASN A 25 -6.57 9.61 -7.95
N GLU A 26 -7.89 9.68 -7.91
CA GLU A 26 -8.74 9.19 -6.80
C GLU A 26 -8.67 7.65 -6.63
N THR A 27 -7.48 7.06 -6.65
CA THR A 27 -7.27 5.60 -6.59
C THR A 27 -7.72 5.00 -5.26
N MET A 28 -7.84 5.83 -4.21
CA MET A 28 -8.27 5.42 -2.87
C MET A 28 -9.67 4.79 -2.84
N LYS A 29 -10.57 5.15 -3.77
CA LYS A 29 -11.90 4.51 -3.88
C LYS A 29 -11.87 3.14 -4.58
N SER A 30 -10.83 2.87 -5.39
CA SER A 30 -10.71 1.59 -6.11
C SER A 30 -10.15 0.46 -5.25
N PHE A 31 -9.33 0.81 -4.24
CA PHE A 31 -8.68 -0.17 -3.38
C PHE A 31 -9.47 -0.54 -2.13
N VAL A 32 -10.36 0.34 -1.68
CA VAL A 32 -11.26 0.09 -0.56
C VAL A 32 -12.65 -0.19 -1.12
N ARG A 33 -12.94 -1.46 -1.42
CA ARG A 33 -14.30 -1.89 -1.77
C ARG A 33 -15.26 -1.52 -0.62
N ASN A 34 -16.43 -1.01 -0.97
CA ASN A 34 -17.42 -0.49 -0.05
C ASN A 34 -17.75 -1.53 1.05
N LYS A 35 -17.63 -1.13 2.33
CA LYS A 35 -17.78 -2.01 3.51
C LYS A 35 -19.15 -2.69 3.58
N SER A 36 -20.18 -2.12 2.95
CA SER A 36 -21.55 -2.64 2.95
C SER A 36 -21.74 -3.92 2.14
N VAL A 37 -20.76 -4.33 1.32
CA VAL A 37 -20.82 -5.54 0.47
C VAL A 37 -19.50 -6.31 0.52
N LEU A 38 -18.95 -6.58 1.71
CA LEU A 38 -17.80 -7.48 1.84
C LEU A 38 -18.25 -8.81 2.44
N GLY A 39 -18.05 -9.90 1.70
CA GLY A 39 -18.21 -11.24 2.25
C GLY A 39 -17.17 -11.51 3.35
N THR A 40 -17.44 -12.49 4.20
CA THR A 40 -16.54 -12.87 5.31
C THR A 40 -15.11 -13.17 4.84
N ILE A 41 -14.97 -13.80 3.67
CA ILE A 41 -13.67 -14.10 3.05
C ILE A 41 -12.92 -12.83 2.62
N ASP A 42 -13.61 -11.84 2.07
CA ASP A 42 -12.95 -10.61 1.61
C ASP A 42 -12.42 -9.77 2.79
N MET A 43 -13.10 -9.81 3.95
CA MET A 43 -12.57 -9.23 5.19
C MET A 43 -11.34 -9.97 5.68
N GLN A 44 -11.33 -11.30 5.59
CA GLN A 44 -10.16 -12.11 5.95
C GLN A 44 -8.97 -11.86 5.03
N VAL A 45 -9.21 -11.67 3.72
CA VAL A 45 -8.18 -11.26 2.75
C VAL A 45 -7.62 -9.90 3.13
N ALA A 46 -8.47 -8.90 3.38
CA ALA A 46 -8.02 -7.57 3.79
C ALA A 46 -7.20 -7.61 5.09
N ALA A 47 -7.61 -8.44 6.07
CA ALA A 47 -6.85 -8.65 7.29
C ALA A 47 -5.47 -9.29 7.01
N ALA A 48 -5.40 -10.33 6.19
CA ALA A 48 -4.15 -10.98 5.81
C ALA A 48 -3.19 -10.03 5.10
N GLU A 49 -3.71 -9.19 4.19
CA GLU A 49 -2.91 -8.17 3.49
C GLU A 49 -2.42 -7.08 4.45
N GLY A 50 -3.25 -6.66 5.40
CA GLY A 50 -2.87 -5.73 6.46
C GLY A 50 -1.79 -6.29 7.38
N THR A 51 -1.90 -7.55 7.79
CA THR A 51 -0.88 -8.23 8.61
C THR A 51 0.44 -8.35 7.85
N TRP A 52 0.40 -8.68 6.56
CA TRP A 52 1.60 -8.72 5.73
C TRP A 52 2.26 -7.34 5.60
N ALA A 53 1.47 -6.30 5.32
CA ALA A 53 1.97 -4.94 5.24
C ALA A 53 2.63 -4.47 6.55
N TYR A 54 2.05 -4.82 7.70
CA TYR A 54 2.66 -4.59 9.00
C TYR A 54 3.99 -5.35 9.16
N HIS A 55 4.05 -6.62 8.78
CA HIS A 55 5.29 -7.41 8.83
C HIS A 55 6.40 -6.77 7.99
N VAL A 56 6.07 -6.36 6.76
CA VAL A 56 6.99 -5.67 5.84
C VAL A 56 7.53 -4.39 6.46
N ALA A 57 6.66 -3.55 7.03
CA ALA A 57 7.05 -2.32 7.69
C ALA A 57 7.92 -2.58 8.93
N LYS A 58 7.51 -3.53 9.78
CA LYS A 58 8.21 -3.88 11.02
C LYS A 58 9.64 -4.37 10.76
N HIS A 59 9.82 -5.17 9.72
CA HIS A 59 11.11 -5.77 9.37
C HIS A 59 11.87 -4.96 8.30
N HIS A 60 11.43 -3.75 7.97
CA HIS A 60 12.04 -2.89 6.95
C HIS A 60 12.31 -3.62 5.63
N GLN A 61 11.39 -4.52 5.25
CA GLN A 61 11.49 -5.27 4.01
C GLN A 61 11.29 -4.33 2.83
N SER A 62 12.03 -4.57 1.75
CA SER A 62 11.86 -3.81 0.51
C SER A 62 10.47 -4.07 -0.06
N PHE A 63 9.81 -3.04 -0.58
CA PHE A 63 8.53 -3.26 -1.28
C PHE A 63 8.71 -4.09 -2.56
N ALA A 64 9.89 -4.02 -3.19
CA ALA A 64 10.18 -4.83 -4.36
C ALA A 64 10.19 -6.34 -4.03
N SER A 65 10.57 -6.72 -2.80
CA SER A 65 10.55 -8.12 -2.39
C SER A 65 9.16 -8.63 -2.02
N THR A 66 8.12 -7.78 -2.02
CA THR A 66 6.73 -8.21 -1.75
C THR A 66 5.95 -8.56 -3.00
N ASP A 67 6.48 -8.29 -4.19
CA ASP A 67 5.79 -8.55 -5.46
C ASP A 67 5.47 -10.05 -5.65
N CYS A 68 6.40 -10.92 -5.27
CA CYS A 68 6.22 -12.37 -5.35
C CYS A 68 5.32 -12.95 -4.24
N ALA A 69 4.96 -12.18 -3.21
CA ALA A 69 4.20 -12.72 -2.06
C ALA A 69 2.83 -13.27 -2.49
N SER A 70 2.20 -12.64 -3.49
CA SER A 70 0.89 -13.05 -3.99
C SER A 70 0.92 -14.39 -4.72
N SER A 71 1.97 -14.68 -5.48
CA SER A 71 2.15 -16.00 -6.11
C SER A 71 2.61 -17.03 -5.09
N LEU A 72 3.54 -16.65 -4.20
CA LEU A 72 4.07 -17.52 -3.15
C LEU A 72 2.97 -18.08 -2.25
N PHE A 73 2.06 -17.24 -1.73
CA PHE A 73 1.01 -17.70 -0.83
C PHE A 73 -0.01 -18.63 -1.49
N LYS A 74 -0.28 -18.45 -2.78
CA LYS A 74 -1.17 -19.34 -3.54
C LYS A 74 -0.58 -20.74 -3.71
N VAL A 75 0.73 -20.82 -3.90
CA VAL A 75 1.46 -22.10 -4.01
C VAL A 75 1.63 -22.75 -2.63
N LEU A 76 1.92 -21.96 -1.60
CA LEU A 76 2.17 -22.47 -0.25
C LEU A 76 0.88 -22.96 0.43
N PHE A 77 -0.26 -22.32 0.15
CA PHE A 77 -1.55 -22.62 0.76
C PHE A 77 -2.65 -22.85 -0.29
N PRO A 78 -2.54 -23.89 -1.13
CA PRO A 78 -3.45 -24.09 -2.26
C PRO A 78 -4.90 -24.37 -1.82
N ALA A 79 -5.10 -24.90 -0.60
CA ALA A 79 -6.43 -25.17 -0.04
C ALA A 79 -7.12 -23.92 0.54
N SER A 80 -6.38 -22.83 0.82
CA SER A 80 -6.92 -21.64 1.49
C SER A 80 -7.56 -20.69 0.49
N ASP A 81 -8.87 -20.42 0.66
CA ASP A 81 -9.57 -19.45 -0.18
C ASP A 81 -9.07 -18.01 0.03
N VAL A 82 -8.55 -17.71 1.22
CA VAL A 82 -7.89 -16.43 1.52
C VAL A 82 -6.59 -16.32 0.71
N ALA A 83 -5.78 -17.38 0.66
CA ALA A 83 -4.53 -17.37 -0.09
C ALA A 83 -4.78 -17.28 -1.61
N LYS A 84 -5.78 -17.98 -2.14
CA LYS A 84 -6.19 -17.88 -3.56
C LYS A 84 -6.56 -16.46 -3.96
N LYS A 85 -7.26 -15.73 -3.06
CA LYS A 85 -7.69 -14.35 -3.28
C LYS A 85 -6.68 -13.30 -2.85
N TYR A 86 -5.57 -13.70 -2.23
CA TYR A 86 -4.53 -12.79 -1.80
C TYR A 86 -3.92 -12.07 -3.01
N GLY A 87 -3.81 -10.74 -2.91
CA GLY A 87 -3.35 -9.88 -4.00
C GLY A 87 -2.68 -8.61 -3.49
N CYS A 88 -1.77 -8.75 -2.52
CA CYS A 88 -0.98 -7.65 -1.98
C CYS A 88 0.46 -7.76 -2.46
N ALA A 89 0.74 -7.04 -3.55
CA ALA A 89 2.08 -6.83 -4.10
C ALA A 89 2.64 -5.47 -3.60
N GLN A 90 3.71 -4.99 -4.22
CA GLN A 90 4.42 -3.75 -3.87
C GLN A 90 3.49 -2.55 -3.67
N ASP A 91 2.68 -2.21 -4.69
CA ASP A 91 1.88 -0.97 -4.67
C ASP A 91 0.80 -0.99 -3.59
N LYS A 92 0.13 -2.13 -3.42
CA LYS A 92 -0.91 -2.31 -2.41
C LYS A 92 -0.32 -2.30 -1.01
N THR A 93 0.84 -2.95 -0.83
CA THR A 93 1.58 -2.94 0.45
C THR A 93 1.96 -1.51 0.84
N ALA A 94 2.52 -0.75 -0.10
CA ALA A 94 2.89 0.65 0.13
C ALA A 94 1.67 1.53 0.43
N ALA A 95 0.55 1.33 -0.29
CA ALA A 95 -0.70 2.05 -0.05
C ALA A 95 -1.27 1.78 1.35
N ILE A 96 -1.27 0.51 1.81
CA ILE A 96 -1.75 0.14 3.15
C ILE A 96 -0.89 0.81 4.23
N ILE A 97 0.44 0.73 4.12
CA ILE A 97 1.36 1.32 5.10
C ILE A 97 1.20 2.85 5.17
N LYS A 98 1.15 3.51 4.00
CA LYS A 98 0.92 4.97 3.93
C LYS A 98 -0.45 5.36 4.48
N GLY A 99 -1.48 4.58 4.18
CA GLY A 99 -2.83 4.77 4.69
C GLY A 99 -2.87 4.74 6.22
N VAL A 100 -2.25 3.73 6.84
CA VAL A 100 -2.14 3.62 8.31
C VAL A 100 -1.39 4.81 8.90
N ASN A 101 -0.24 5.18 8.34
CA ASN A 101 0.53 6.34 8.81
C ASN A 101 -0.27 7.65 8.72
N SER A 102 -1.10 7.82 7.69
CA SER A 102 -1.94 9.01 7.54
C SER A 102 -3.06 9.09 8.59
N ILE A 103 -3.55 7.95 9.10
CA ILE A 103 -4.53 7.87 10.17
C ILE A 103 -3.86 8.22 11.52
N VAL A 104 -2.69 7.64 11.77
CA VAL A 104 -1.92 7.92 13.00
C VAL A 104 -1.51 9.39 13.07
N ALA A 105 -0.99 9.95 11.97
CA ALA A 105 -0.63 11.36 11.90
C ALA A 105 -1.81 12.31 12.18
N LYS A 106 -3.02 11.99 11.70
CA LYS A 106 -4.23 12.78 12.00
C LYS A 106 -4.66 12.69 13.46
N ARG A 107 -4.36 11.58 14.13
CA ARG A 107 -4.65 11.37 15.55
C ARG A 107 -3.70 12.18 16.45
N ASP A 108 -2.45 12.36 16.03
CA ASP A 108 -1.44 13.11 16.79
C ASP A 108 -1.56 14.64 16.61
N PHE A 109 -2.41 15.13 15.69
CA PHE A 109 -2.65 16.56 15.41
C PHE A 109 -3.99 17.13 15.93
N ASN A 110 -4.75 16.37 16.72
CA ASN A 110 -5.92 16.92 17.42
C ASN A 110 -5.53 17.38 18.83
N TYR A 111 -5.24 18.67 18.97
CA TYR A 111 -5.32 19.43 20.23
C TYR A 111 -6.35 20.55 20.06
#